data_AF-T1BVR4-F1
#
_entry.id   AF-T1BVR4-F1
#
_cell.length_a   1.000
_cell.length_b   1.000
_cell.length_c   1.000
_cell.angle_alpha   90.00
_cell.angle_beta   90.00
_cell.angle_gamma   90.00
#
_symmetry.space_group_name_H-M   'P 1'
#
loop_
_entity.id
_entity.type
_entity.pdbx_description
1 polymer ?
#
loop_
_entity_poly.entity_id
_entity_poly.type
_entity_poly.pdbx_seq_one_letter_code
_entity_poly.pdbx_strand_id
1 'polypeptide(L)' 'ELFGHVRGAFTDARSERIGRFELAHQGTLFLDEIANLSLASQASLLHVLEEGVVERVGVRSRL' A
#
# COMPACT_ATOMS: atom_id res chain seq x y z
N GLU A 1 -5.05 1.91 3.37
CA GLU A 1 -4.42 2.56 4.54
C GLU A 1 -2.92 2.78 4.33
N LEU A 2 -2.08 1.74 4.30
CA LEU A 2 -0.64 1.87 4.03
C LEU A 2 -0.34 2.19 2.55
N PHE A 3 -0.91 1.40 1.64
CA PHE A 3 -0.70 1.52 0.19
C PHE A 3 -1.81 2.31 -0.53
N GLY A 4 -2.86 2.71 0.18
CA GLY A 4 -4.06 3.29 -0.45
C GLY A 4 -4.86 2.28 -1.27
N HIS A 5 -5.90 2.74 -1.97
CA HIS A 5 -6.67 1.93 -2.91
C HIS A 5 -7.32 2.80 -3.97
N VAL A 6 -7.60 2.21 -5.13
CA VAL A 6 -8.46 2.83 -6.15
C VAL A 6 -9.93 2.52 -5.87
N ARG A 7 -10.83 3.36 -6.38
CA ARG A 7 -12.27 3.07 -6.33
C ARG A 7 -12.55 1.72 -7.01
N GLY A 8 -13.36 0.88 -6.37
CA GLY A 8 -13.74 -0.44 -6.88
C GLY A 8 -12.70 -1.54 -6.65
N ALA A 9 -11.62 -1.27 -5.91
CA ALA A 9 -10.63 -2.29 -5.55
C ALA A 9 -11.20 -3.46 -4.74
N PHE A 10 -12.26 -3.23 -3.97
CA PHE A 10 -13.03 -4.21 -3.21
C PHE A 10 -14.45 -3.66 -2.98
N THR A 11 -15.37 -4.49 -2.47
CA THR A 11 -16.80 -4.17 -2.33
C THR A 11 -17.08 -2.82 -1.67
N ASP A 12 -16.30 -2.45 -0.66
CA ASP A 12 -16.45 -1.20 0.09
C ASP A 12 -15.55 -0.04 -0.39
N ALA A 13 -14.77 -0.21 -1.46
CA ALA A 13 -13.92 0.83 -2.03
C ALA A 13 -14.73 1.86 -2.83
N ARG A 14 -15.58 2.63 -2.13
CA ARG A 14 -16.52 3.60 -2.75
C ARG A 14 -15.83 4.82 -3.37
N SER A 15 -14.67 5.19 -2.84
CA SER A 15 -13.81 6.25 -3.34
C SER A 15 -12.37 5.74 -3.43
N GLU A 16 -11.52 6.46 -4.15
CA GLU A 16 -10.08 6.23 -4.02
C GLU A 16 -9.56 6.79 -2.68
N ARG A 17 -8.42 6.28 -2.23
CA ARG A 17 -7.76 6.74 -1.02
C ARG A 17 -6.24 6.66 -1.18
N ILE A 18 -5.58 7.77 -0.90
CA ILE A 18 -4.11 7.88 -0.86
C ILE A 18 -3.56 7.06 0.33
N GLY A 19 -2.44 6.36 0.10
CA GLY A 19 -1.74 5.57 1.11
C GLY A 19 -0.78 6.36 1.99
N ARG A 20 -0.44 5.83 3.17
CA ARG A 20 0.59 6.41 4.05
C ARG A 20 1.97 6.50 3.39
N PHE A 21 2.32 5.57 2.50
CA PHE A 21 3.56 5.66 1.72
C PHE A 21 3.62 6.91 0.83
N GLU A 22 2.54 7.19 0.10
CA GLU A 22 2.44 8.39 -0.73
C GLU A 22 2.44 9.67 0.12
N LEU A 23 1.75 9.64 1.28
CA LEU A 23 1.73 10.78 2.21
C LEU A 23 3.11 11.07 2.82
N ALA A 24 3.93 10.04 3.02
CA ALA A 24 5.28 10.15 3.56
C ALA A 24 6.35 10.33 2.46
N HIS A 25 5.96 10.66 1.22
CA HIS A 25 6.90 10.88 0.13
C HIS A 25 7.94 11.94 0.52
N GLN A 26 9.23 11.63 0.30
CA GLN A 26 10.39 12.42 0.73
C GLN A 26 10.50 12.64 2.25
N GLY A 27 9.69 11.95 3.05
CA GLY A 27 9.74 11.94 4.50
C GLY A 27 10.22 10.60 5.04
N THR A 28 9.74 10.26 6.24
CA THR A 28 10.03 8.99 6.89
C THR A 28 8.73 8.36 7.37
N LEU A 29 8.54 7.07 7.08
CA LEU A 29 7.40 6.30 7.54
C LEU A 29 7.85 5.35 8.65
N PHE A 30 7.34 5.55 9.85
CA PHE A 30 7.53 4.62 10.96
C PHE A 30 6.41 3.58 10.96
N LEU A 31 6.78 2.31 11.08
CA LEU A 31 5.85 1.18 11.11
C LEU A 31 5.97 0.47 12.46
N ASP A 32 4.92 0.57 13.27
CA ASP A 32 4.77 -0.26 14.47
C ASP A 32 4.01 -1.54 14.12
N GLU A 33 4.19 -2.58 14.94
CA GLU A 33 3.51 -3.88 14.80
C GLU A 33 3.58 -4.48 13.38
N ILE A 34 4.72 -4.32 12.69
CA ILE A 34 4.91 -4.80 11.30
C ILE A 34 4.60 -6.29 11.11
N ALA A 35 4.77 -7.09 12.17
CA ALA A 35 4.44 -8.52 12.19
C ALA A 35 2.93 -8.81 12.04
N ASN A 36 2.06 -7.84 12.30
CA ASN A 36 0.60 -7.96 12.19
C ASN A 36 0.09 -7.71 10.75
N LEU A 37 0.96 -7.34 9.81
CA LEU A 37 0.58 -7.18 8.41
C LEU A 37 0.13 -8.52 7.81
N SER A 38 -0.91 -8.50 6.97
CA SER A 38 -1.30 -9.67 6.17
C SER A 38 -0.17 -10.05 5.20
N LEU A 39 -0.07 -11.33 4.82
CA LEU A 39 0.96 -11.79 3.87
C LEU A 39 0.98 -10.99 2.57
N ALA A 40 -0.20 -10.63 2.04
CA ALA A 40 -0.30 -9.78 0.86
C ALA A 40 0.30 -8.38 1.10
N SER A 41 0.05 -7.79 2.28
CA SER A 41 0.63 -6.49 2.64
C SER A 41 2.13 -6.56 2.87
N GLN A 42 2.64 -7.68 3.41
CA GLN A 42 4.07 -7.93 3.57
C GLN A 42 4.78 -8.03 2.20
N ALA A 43 4.18 -8.73 1.23
CA ALA A 43 4.71 -8.82 -0.12
C ALA A 43 4.74 -7.44 -0.81
N SER A 44 3.67 -6.64 -0.69
CA SER A 44 3.67 -5.26 -1.19
C SER A 44 4.71 -4.38 -0.49
N LEU A 45 4.90 -4.55 0.83
CA LEU A 45 5.93 -3.82 1.58
C LEU A 45 7.33 -4.18 1.08
N LEU A 46 7.62 -5.46 0.86
CA LEU A 46 8.90 -5.92 0.32
C LEU A 46 9.18 -5.28 -1.04
N HIS A 47 8.21 -5.29 -1.95
CA HIS A 47 8.35 -4.66 -3.27
C HIS A 47 8.65 -3.16 -3.18
N VAL A 48 7.99 -2.45 -2.26
CA VAL A 48 8.26 -1.01 -2.03
C VAL A 48 9.68 -0.79 -1.54
N LEU A 49 10.20 -1.66 -0.68
CA LEU A 49 11.56 -1.55 -0.16
C LEU A 49 12.63 -1.90 -1.20
N GLU A 50 12.34 -2.87 -2.09
CA GLU A 50 13.26 -3.30 -3.15
C GLU A 50 13.30 -2.32 -4.32
N GLU A 51 12.14 -1.88 -4.81
CA GLU A 51 12.03 -1.09 -6.04
C GLU A 51 11.81 0.40 -5.78
N GLY A 52 11.45 0.79 -4.56
CA GLY A 52 11.06 2.17 -4.25
C GLY A 52 9.73 2.60 -4.87
N VAL A 53 8.92 1.64 -5.36
CA VAL A 53 7.65 1.88 -6.06
C VAL A 53 6.47 1.39 -5.22
N VAL A 54 5.42 2.22 -5.13
CA VAL A 54 4.20 1.92 -4.38
C VAL A 54 3.04 1.69 -5.35
N GLU A 55 2.40 0.52 -5.25
CA GLU A 55 1.17 0.21 -5.99
C GLU A 55 -0.07 0.36 -5.08
N ARG A 56 -1.08 1.11 -5.55
CA ARG A 56 -2.37 1.17 -4.87
C ARG A 56 -3.13 -0.14 -5.04
N VAL A 57 -3.82 -0.57 -3.98
CA VAL A 57 -4.67 -1.77 -4.04
C VAL A 57 -5.75 -1.61 -5.11
N GLY A 58 -5.94 -2.64 -5.93
CA GLY A 58 -6.92 -2.66 -7.02
C GLY A 58 -6.43 -2.09 -8.35
N VAL A 59 -5.24 -1.48 -8.40
CA VAL A 59 -4.49 -1.38 -9.65
C VAL A 59 -4.17 -2.80 -10.08
N ARG A 60 -4.35 -3.15 -11.37
CA ARG A 60 -3.92 -4.46 -11.89
C ARG A 60 -2.44 -4.61 -11.57
N SER A 61 -2.15 -5.38 -10.53
CA SER A 61 -0.78 -5.69 -10.17
C SER A 61 -0.21 -6.57 -11.27
N ARG A 62 1.00 -6.24 -11.70
CA ARG A 62 1.81 -7.08 -12.57
C ARG A 62 2.45 -8.14 -11.66
N LEU A 63 1.64 -9.05 -11.13
CA LEU A 63 2.06 -10.21 -10.33
C LEU A 63 1.32 -11.45 -10.83
#